data_AF-A0A9X8QRK9-F1
#
_entry.id   AF-A0A9X8QRK9-F1
#
_cell.length_a   1.000
_cell.length_b   1.000
_cell.length_c   1.000
_cell.angle_alpha   90.00
_cell.angle_beta   90.00
_cell.angle_gamma   90.00
#
_symmetry.space_group_name_H-M   'P 1'
#
loop_
_entity.id
_entity.type
_entity.pdbx_description
1 polymer ?
#
loop_
_entity_poly.entity_id
_entity_poly.type
_entity_poly.pdbx_seq_one_letter_code
_entity_poly.pdbx_strand_id
1 'polypeptide(L)'
;MRATTLSHVNQQIAEPKLLFRIQLSATRRGARLARLLGVEQLRSWGLPFEAPGQVIAELAANAVSHGRVPGRDFRLALAADADTLCIGVTDARGDRIPAQRAPEGGESGHGLFIIGALADRWGTVLGPFPCKTVWAEFDLPMWD
;
A
#
# COMPACT_ATOMS: atom_id res chain seq x y z
N MET A 1 1.21 26.95 17.67
CA MET A 1 0.47 25.93 16.88
C MET A 1 0.85 26.10 15.42
N ARG A 2 1.87 25.36 14.94
CA ARG A 2 2.35 25.46 13.56
C ARG A 2 1.83 24.26 12.78
N ALA A 3 1.16 24.55 11.67
CA ALA A 3 0.81 23.59 10.64
C ALA A 3 2.10 22.99 10.06
N THR A 4 2.27 21.68 10.21
CA THR A 4 3.39 20.95 9.61
C THR A 4 3.01 20.60 8.18
N THR A 5 3.26 21.55 7.28
CA THR A 5 3.18 21.35 5.83
C THR A 5 4.22 20.29 5.41
N LEU A 6 3.81 19.42 4.48
CA LEU A 6 4.51 18.27 3.88
C LEU A 6 5.90 18.55 3.24
N SER A 7 6.53 19.70 3.50
CA SER A 7 7.90 20.02 3.07
C SER A 7 8.96 19.75 4.15
N HIS A 8 8.59 19.29 5.35
CA HIS A 8 9.54 18.97 6.43
C HIS A 8 9.81 17.47 6.63
N VAL A 9 9.15 16.59 5.87
CA VAL A 9 9.36 15.13 5.88
C VAL A 9 10.08 14.67 4.61
N ASN A 10 10.95 15.52 4.06
CA ASN A 10 11.68 15.24 2.82
C ASN A 10 13.18 15.53 2.94
N GLN A 11 13.72 15.68 4.16
CA GLN A 11 15.15 15.98 4.36
C GLN A 11 15.85 15.16 5.45
N GLN A 12 15.26 14.06 5.94
CA GLN A 12 15.97 13.16 6.86
C GLN A 12 15.37 11.76 6.89
N ILE A 13 15.21 11.14 5.72
CA ILE A 13 15.09 9.68 5.61
C ILE A 13 16.07 9.32 4.51
N ALA A 14 17.07 8.48 4.83
CA ALA A 14 17.97 7.95 3.82
C ALA A 14 17.12 7.38 2.66
N GLU A 15 17.56 7.53 1.41
CA GLU A 15 16.89 6.85 0.29
C GLU A 15 16.67 5.38 0.66
N PRO A 16 15.45 4.82 0.45
CA PRO A 16 15.16 3.46 0.87
C PRO A 16 16.18 2.52 0.23
N LYS A 17 16.83 1.70 1.05
CA LYS A 17 17.88 0.78 0.57
C LYS A 17 17.33 -0.20 -0.46
N LEU A 18 16.04 -0.52 -0.36
CA LEU A 18 15.34 -1.44 -1.24
C LEU A 18 14.09 -0.79 -1.82
N LEU A 19 13.92 -0.87 -3.13
CA LEU A 19 12.77 -0.33 -3.84
C LEU A 19 12.31 -1.27 -4.93
N PHE A 20 11.01 -1.54 -4.97
CA PHE A 20 10.34 -2.28 -6.04
C PHE A 20 9.07 -1.55 -6.46
N ARG A 21 8.84 -1.44 -7.76
CA ARG A 21 7.64 -0.82 -8.32
C ARG A 21 7.16 -1.57 -9.55
N ILE A 22 5.86 -1.79 -9.64
CA ILE A 22 5.24 -2.41 -10.81
C ILE A 22 3.86 -1.79 -11.10
N GLN A 23 3.58 -1.58 -12.39
CA GLN A 23 2.26 -1.20 -12.90
C GLN A 23 1.48 -2.45 -13.32
N LEU A 24 0.22 -2.53 -12.92
CA LEU A 24 -0.63 -3.69 -13.14
C LEU A 24 -2.03 -3.23 -13.55
N SER A 25 -2.64 -3.93 -14.48
CA SER A 25 -4.01 -3.62 -14.90
C SER A 25 -4.99 -3.77 -13.74
N ALA A 26 -5.90 -2.80 -13.59
CA ALA A 26 -6.94 -2.76 -12.55
C ALA A 26 -8.03 -3.82 -12.77
N THR A 27 -7.64 -5.08 -12.64
CA THR A 27 -8.44 -6.29 -12.82
C THR A 27 -8.15 -7.29 -11.69
N ARG A 28 -9.04 -8.27 -11.48
CA ARG A 28 -8.80 -9.34 -10.49
C ARG A 28 -7.49 -10.09 -10.74
N ARG A 29 -7.13 -10.32 -12.01
CA ARG A 29 -5.84 -10.95 -12.36
C ARG A 29 -4.66 -10.06 -11.98
N GLY A 30 -4.76 -8.75 -12.22
CA GLY A 30 -3.76 -7.77 -11.79
C GLY A 30 -3.57 -7.74 -10.27
N ALA A 31 -4.66 -7.76 -9.50
CA ALA A 31 -4.58 -7.83 -8.04
C ALA A 31 -3.92 -9.13 -7.55
N ARG A 32 -4.26 -10.27 -8.16
CA ARG A 32 -3.58 -11.55 -7.86
C ARG A 32 -2.09 -11.47 -8.17
N LEU A 33 -1.72 -10.89 -9.30
CA LEU A 33 -0.31 -10.71 -9.68
C LEU A 33 0.43 -9.76 -8.74
N ALA A 34 -0.21 -8.69 -8.25
CA ALA A 34 0.39 -7.78 -7.28
C ALA A 34 0.83 -8.52 -6.02
N ARG A 35 -0.05 -9.37 -5.45
CA ARG A 35 0.29 -10.20 -4.29
C ARG A 35 1.44 -11.16 -4.59
N LEU A 36 1.36 -11.89 -5.70
CA LEU A 36 2.39 -12.88 -6.04
C LEU A 36 3.77 -12.23 -6.20
N LEU A 37 3.85 -11.16 -6.98
CA LEU A 37 5.11 -10.45 -7.25
C LEU A 37 5.62 -9.72 -6.01
N GLY A 38 4.74 -9.12 -5.21
CA GLY A 38 5.12 -8.47 -3.98
C GLY A 38 5.66 -9.44 -2.93
N VAL A 39 5.01 -10.60 -2.74
CA VAL A 39 5.50 -11.65 -1.83
C VAL A 39 6.85 -12.20 -2.31
N GLU A 40 7.01 -12.44 -3.61
CA GLU A 40 8.29 -12.89 -4.17
C GLU A 40 9.39 -11.85 -3.96
N GLN A 41 9.07 -10.57 -4.14
CA GLN A 41 10.01 -9.49 -3.91
C GLN A 41 10.44 -9.42 -2.44
N LEU A 42 9.51 -9.48 -1.50
CA LEU A 42 9.81 -9.51 -0.06
C LEU A 42 10.69 -10.72 0.31
N ARG A 43 10.39 -11.90 -0.26
CA ARG A 43 11.21 -13.10 -0.10
C ARG A 43 12.64 -12.88 -0.61
N SER A 44 12.81 -12.27 -1.79
CA SER A 44 14.14 -11.98 -2.35
C SER A 44 14.95 -10.98 -1.52
N TRP A 45 14.28 -10.13 -0.75
CA TRP A 45 14.90 -9.21 0.21
C TRP A 45 15.14 -9.84 1.59
N GLY A 46 14.69 -11.08 1.81
CA GLY A 46 14.78 -11.76 3.11
C GLY A 46 13.82 -11.23 4.16
N LEU A 47 12.81 -10.44 3.77
CA LEU A 47 11.87 -9.82 4.71
C LEU A 47 10.66 -10.73 5.03
N PRO A 48 10.00 -10.55 6.19
CA PRO A 48 8.71 -11.18 6.48
C PRO A 48 7.67 -10.86 5.40
N PHE A 49 6.87 -11.85 5.01
CA PHE A 49 5.94 -11.68 3.88
C PHE A 49 4.51 -12.17 4.14
N GLU A 50 4.21 -12.81 5.27
CA GLU A 50 2.86 -13.34 5.53
C GLU A 50 1.83 -12.21 5.70
N ALA A 51 2.00 -11.37 6.74
CA ALA A 51 1.13 -10.21 6.97
C ALA A 51 1.28 -9.14 5.86
N PRO A 52 2.49 -8.74 5.43
CA PRO A 52 2.67 -7.86 4.27
C PRO A 52 2.00 -8.37 2.99
N GLY A 53 2.08 -9.67 2.72
CA GLY A 53 1.43 -10.31 1.58
C GLY A 53 -0.10 -10.26 1.63
N GLN A 54 -0.69 -10.34 2.82
CA GLN A 54 -2.13 -10.12 2.99
C GLN A 54 -2.49 -8.65 2.76
N VAL A 55 -1.72 -7.72 3.30
CA VAL A 55 -1.93 -6.27 3.09
C VAL A 55 -1.83 -5.88 1.60
N ILE A 56 -0.86 -6.43 0.86
CA ILE A 56 -0.76 -6.22 -0.59
C ILE A 56 -2.03 -6.70 -1.29
N ALA A 57 -2.58 -7.85 -0.88
CA ALA A 57 -3.80 -8.40 -1.46
C ALA A 57 -5.00 -7.47 -1.24
N GLU A 58 -5.19 -6.99 -0.01
CA GLU A 58 -6.29 -6.09 0.35
C GLU A 58 -6.17 -4.73 -0.33
N LEU A 59 -4.96 -4.15 -0.37
CA LEU A 59 -4.71 -2.88 -1.06
C LEU A 59 -4.98 -2.99 -2.57
N ALA A 60 -4.51 -4.07 -3.20
CA ALA A 60 -4.74 -4.29 -4.63
C ALA A 60 -6.22 -4.58 -4.93
N ALA A 61 -6.91 -5.35 -4.08
CA ALA A 61 -8.35 -5.57 -4.20
C ALA A 61 -9.13 -4.26 -4.09
N ASN A 62 -8.76 -3.37 -3.15
CA ASN A 62 -9.33 -2.04 -3.02
C ASN A 62 -9.11 -1.18 -4.28
N ALA A 63 -7.91 -1.20 -4.86
CA ALA A 63 -7.63 -0.49 -6.11
C ALA A 63 -8.49 -0.99 -7.28
N VAL A 64 -8.72 -2.30 -7.38
CA VAL A 64 -9.56 -2.89 -8.44
C VAL A 64 -11.06 -2.62 -8.22
N SER A 65 -11.52 -2.66 -6.98
CA SER A 65 -12.95 -2.51 -6.65
C SER A 65 -13.40 -1.06 -6.53
N HIS A 66 -12.51 -0.17 -6.10
CA HIS A 66 -12.84 1.21 -5.74
C HIS A 66 -11.97 2.25 -6.46
N GLY A 67 -10.76 1.88 -6.88
CA GLY A 67 -9.81 2.74 -7.59
C GLY A 67 -9.89 2.67 -9.12
N ARG A 68 -10.71 1.75 -9.67
CA ARG A 68 -10.73 1.48 -11.10
C ARG A 68 -11.30 2.65 -11.91
N VAL A 69 -10.52 3.06 -12.90
CA VAL A 69 -10.91 3.93 -14.01
C VAL A 69 -10.63 3.15 -15.31
N PRO A 70 -11.57 3.06 -16.27
CA PRO A 70 -11.33 2.35 -17.53
C PRO A 70 -10.05 2.82 -18.23
N GLY A 71 -9.23 1.87 -18.67
CA GLY A 71 -7.96 2.15 -19.35
C GLY A 71 -6.82 2.64 -18.44
N ARG A 72 -6.98 2.59 -17.11
CA ARG A 72 -5.92 2.95 -16.15
C ARG A 72 -5.47 1.74 -15.34
N ASP A 73 -4.15 1.69 -15.13
CA ASP A 73 -3.49 0.72 -14.26
C ASP A 73 -3.44 1.22 -12.81
N PHE A 74 -3.11 0.33 -11.89
CA PHE A 74 -2.66 0.69 -10.55
C PHE A 74 -1.19 0.32 -10.38
N ARG A 75 -0.51 1.00 -9.48
CA ARG A 75 0.90 0.75 -9.15
C ARG A 75 1.01 0.10 -7.78
N LEU A 76 1.74 -1.00 -7.68
CA LEU A 76 2.30 -1.48 -6.41
C LEU A 76 3.70 -0.89 -6.25
N ALA A 77 4.00 -0.37 -5.06
CA ALA A 77 5.33 0.04 -4.63
C ALA A 77 5.66 -0.59 -3.28
N LEU A 78 6.85 -1.18 -3.18
CA LEU A 78 7.44 -1.63 -1.93
C LEU A 78 8.71 -0.83 -1.72
N ALA A 79 8.89 -0.26 -0.54
CA ALA A 79 10.10 0.40 -0.12
C ALA A 79 10.49 -0.14 1.25
N ALA A 80 11.75 -0.50 1.43
CA ALA A 80 12.26 -0.92 2.72
C ALA A 80 13.61 -0.28 3.02
N ASP A 81 13.81 0.04 4.29
CA ASP A 81 15.07 0.47 4.86
C ASP A 81 15.48 -0.48 6.00
N ALA A 82 16.17 0.02 7.03
CA ALA A 82 16.69 -0.84 8.10
C ALA A 82 15.61 -1.27 9.10
N ASP A 83 14.58 -0.45 9.32
CA ASP A 83 13.60 -0.64 10.39
C ASP A 83 12.16 -0.62 9.88
N THR A 84 11.93 -0.31 8.60
CA THR A 84 10.58 -0.10 8.08
C THR A 84 10.40 -0.76 6.71
N LEU A 85 9.25 -1.40 6.52
CA LEU A 85 8.71 -1.78 5.22
C LEU A 85 7.44 -0.95 4.93
N CYS A 86 7.46 -0.16 3.85
CA CYS A 86 6.30 0.57 3.35
C CYS A 86 5.75 -0.09 2.07
N ILE A 87 4.45 -0.33 2.06
CA ILE A 87 3.67 -0.92 0.96
C ILE A 87 2.69 0.13 0.48
N GLY A 88 2.82 0.59 -0.75
CA GLY A 88 1.93 1.58 -1.37
C GLY A 88 1.22 1.04 -2.60
N VAL A 89 -0.09 1.28 -2.69
CA VAL A 89 -0.86 1.06 -3.91
C VAL A 89 -1.44 2.37 -4.41
N THR A 90 -1.00 2.80 -5.61
CA THR A 90 -1.50 4.02 -6.28
C THR A 90 -2.54 3.67 -7.34
N ASP A 91 -3.72 4.29 -7.30
CA ASP A 91 -4.75 4.21 -8.34
C ASP A 91 -5.15 5.60 -8.86
N ALA A 92 -5.86 5.64 -10.00
CA ALA A 92 -6.23 6.86 -10.71
C ALA A 92 -7.57 7.48 -10.24
N ARG A 93 -8.01 7.23 -9.00
CA ARG A 93 -9.30 7.65 -8.45
C ARG A 93 -9.15 8.42 -7.13
N GLY A 94 -8.44 9.54 -7.19
CA GLY A 94 -8.11 10.39 -6.05
C GLY A 94 -9.30 11.13 -5.43
N ASP A 95 -10.42 11.22 -6.15
CA ASP A 95 -11.70 11.73 -5.67
C ASP A 95 -12.41 10.76 -4.69
N ARG A 96 -11.91 9.53 -4.54
CA ARG A 96 -12.51 8.50 -3.68
C ARG A 96 -11.54 8.01 -2.61
N ILE A 97 -11.51 8.70 -1.48
CA ILE A 97 -10.70 8.31 -0.31
C ILE A 97 -11.36 7.09 0.38
N PRO A 98 -10.61 6.00 0.65
CA PRO A 98 -11.15 4.87 1.40
C PRO A 98 -11.47 5.27 2.84
N ALA A 99 -12.61 4.81 3.35
CA ALA A 99 -13.00 5.00 4.75
C ALA A 99 -13.09 3.64 5.44
N GLN A 100 -12.42 3.50 6.59
CA GLN A 100 -12.54 2.30 7.41
C GLN A 100 -13.98 2.18 7.92
N ARG A 101 -14.57 0.99 7.76
CA ARG A 101 -15.90 0.67 8.28
C ARG A 101 -15.79 -0.53 9.20
N ALA A 102 -16.57 -0.53 10.28
CA ALA A 102 -16.73 -1.71 11.11
C ALA A 102 -17.37 -2.83 10.27
N PRO A 103 -17.04 -4.11 10.52
CA PRO A 103 -17.67 -5.23 9.84
C PRO A 103 -19.15 -5.32 10.23
N GLU A 104 -20.03 -4.71 9.45
CA GLU A 104 -21.49 -4.80 9.61
C GLU A 104 -22.04 -5.95 8.77
N GLY A 105 -21.76 -7.19 9.17
CA GLY A 105 -22.46 -8.41 8.71
C GLY A 105 -22.39 -8.77 7.22
N GLY A 106 -21.77 -7.97 6.36
CA GLY A 106 -21.65 -8.19 4.90
C GLY A 106 -20.20 -8.40 4.47
N GLU A 107 -19.97 -9.19 3.42
CA GLU A 107 -18.63 -9.59 2.94
C GLU A 107 -17.80 -8.45 2.32
N SER A 108 -18.39 -7.28 2.07
CA SER A 108 -17.75 -6.16 1.38
C SER A 108 -17.31 -5.06 2.34
N GLY A 109 -16.04 -4.63 2.28
CA GLY A 109 -15.53 -3.47 3.01
C GLY A 109 -14.57 -3.78 4.16
N HIS A 110 -14.21 -5.05 4.36
CA HIS A 110 -13.28 -5.46 5.43
C HIS A 110 -11.81 -5.17 5.12
N GLY A 111 -11.44 -4.86 3.86
CA GLY A 111 -10.04 -4.73 3.47
C GLY A 111 -9.27 -3.71 4.30
N LEU A 112 -9.86 -2.56 4.62
CA LEU A 112 -9.23 -1.55 5.48
C LEU A 112 -9.19 -1.97 6.95
N PHE A 113 -10.15 -2.76 7.42
CA PHE A 113 -10.12 -3.32 8.77
C PHE A 113 -8.97 -4.33 8.90
N ILE A 114 -8.79 -5.20 7.90
CA ILE A 114 -7.67 -6.15 7.85
C ILE A 114 -6.33 -5.40 7.80
N ILE A 115 -6.22 -4.36 6.96
CA ILE A 115 -5.01 -3.53 6.90
C ILE A 115 -4.73 -2.89 8.26
N GLY A 116 -5.73 -2.28 8.90
CA GLY A 116 -5.57 -1.64 10.21
C GLY A 116 -5.30 -2.62 11.36
N ALA A 117 -5.61 -3.91 11.20
CA ALA A 117 -5.30 -4.95 12.18
C ALA A 117 -3.91 -5.58 11.99
N LEU A 118 -3.34 -5.51 10.77
CA LEU A 118 -2.07 -6.15 10.43
C LEU A 118 -0.88 -5.19 10.37
N ALA A 119 -1.10 -3.95 9.92
CA ALA A 119 -0.05 -2.96 9.75
C ALA A 119 0.11 -2.09 11.01
N ASP A 120 1.35 -1.70 11.33
CA ASP A 120 1.64 -0.81 12.45
C ASP A 120 1.10 0.60 12.19
N ARG A 121 1.21 1.05 10.93
CA ARG A 121 0.68 2.33 10.46
C ARG A 121 0.08 2.15 9.07
N TRP A 122 -0.94 2.94 8.75
CA TRP A 122 -1.49 2.97 7.40
C TRP A 122 -2.17 4.32 7.14
N GLY A 123 -2.37 4.63 5.87
CA GLY A 123 -3.03 5.88 5.51
C GLY A 123 -3.32 6.02 4.03
N THR A 124 -3.73 7.22 3.64
CA THR A 124 -3.94 7.59 2.25
C THR A 124 -3.31 8.95 1.99
N VAL A 125 -2.58 9.08 0.88
CA VAL A 125 -2.04 10.34 0.39
C VAL A 125 -2.52 10.61 -1.02
N LEU A 126 -2.84 11.87 -1.32
CA LEU A 126 -3.15 12.28 -2.69
C LEU A 126 -1.86 12.44 -3.49
N GLY A 127 -1.84 11.89 -4.70
CA GLY A 127 -0.80 12.13 -5.69
C GLY A 127 -1.18 13.26 -6.65
N PRO A 128 -0.40 13.46 -7.72
CA PRO A 128 -0.83 14.31 -8.82
C PRO A 128 -2.21 13.87 -9.30
N PHE A 129 -3.15 14.82 -9.42
CA PHE A 129 -4.51 14.52 -9.84
C PHE A 129 -4.49 13.71 -11.16
N PRO A 130 -5.26 12.61 -11.28
CA PRO A 130 -6.31 12.13 -10.37
C PRO A 130 -5.87 10.98 -9.44
N CYS A 131 -4.62 10.94 -8.99
CA CYS A 131 -4.10 9.77 -8.27
C CYS A 131 -4.27 9.86 -6.75
N LYS A 132 -4.47 8.70 -6.10
CA LYS A 132 -4.24 8.51 -4.66
C LYS A 132 -3.37 7.30 -4.42
N THR A 133 -2.66 7.29 -3.30
CA THR A 133 -1.95 6.12 -2.79
C THR A 133 -2.51 5.75 -1.44
N VAL A 134 -2.98 4.51 -1.30
CA VAL A 134 -3.25 3.89 0.00
C VAL A 134 -2.01 3.12 0.39
N TRP A 135 -1.53 3.33 1.61
CA TRP A 135 -0.26 2.75 2.06
C TRP A 135 -0.39 2.11 3.44
N ALA A 136 0.50 1.18 3.72
CA ALA A 136 0.65 0.51 4.99
C ALA A 136 2.14 0.32 5.29
N GLU A 137 2.51 0.46 6.56
CA GLU A 137 3.88 0.30 7.06
C GLU A 137 3.94 -0.80 8.11
N PHE A 138 5.06 -1.51 8.11
CA PHE A 138 5.43 -2.52 9.08
C PHE A 138 6.79 -2.15 9.68
N ASP A 139 6.89 -2.23 11.00
CA ASP A 139 8.16 -2.16 11.70
C ASP A 139 8.89 -3.49 11.49
N LEU A 140 10.09 -3.42 10.93
CA LEU A 140 10.96 -4.56 10.76
C LEU A 140 11.77 -4.74 12.04
N PRO A 141 11.87 -5.97 12.57
CA PRO A 141 12.78 -6.22 13.67
C PRO A 141 14.20 -5.90 13.18
N MET A 142 14.88 -4.99 13.86
CA MET A 142 16.31 -4.73 13.66
C MET A 142 17.04 -6.08 13.72
N TRP A 143 17.68 -6.47 12.62
CA TRP A 143 18.61 -7.58 12.65
C TRP A 143 19.93 -7.04 13.20
N ASP A 144 20.29 -7.46 14.42
CA ASP A 144 21.67 -7.34 14.92
C ASP A 144 22.63 -8.21 14.11
#